data_AF-T1HE99-F1
#
_entry.id   AF-T1HE99-F1
#
_cell.length_a   1.000
_cell.length_b   1.000
_cell.length_c   1.000
_cell.angle_alpha   90.00
_cell.angle_beta   90.00
_cell.angle_gamma   90.00
#
_symmetry.space_group_name_H-M   'P 1'
#
loop_
_entity.id
_entity.type
_entity.pdbx_description
1 polymer ?
#
loop_
_entity_poly.entity_id
_entity_poly.type
_entity_poly.pdbx_seq_one_letter_code
_entity_poly.pdbx_strand_id
1 'polypeptide(L)'
;ALIFSGSFIVFEQGDFNKPKVEERVWIKNRFHFDNVAEAMLTLFTVSTFEGWPGLLYVSIDSNEEDMGPIHNFRPIVAAYYIIYIIIIAFFMVNIFVGFVIVTFQNEGEQEYKNCELDKNQ
;
A
#
# COMPACT_ATOMS: atom_id res chain seq x y z
N ALA A 1 13.76 4.18 27.37
CA ALA A 1 13.92 5.53 26.79
C ALA A 1 15.37 5.94 26.48
N LEU A 2 16.41 5.44 27.17
CA LEU A 2 17.81 5.93 27.04
C LEU A 2 18.66 5.31 25.90
N ILE A 3 18.14 4.35 25.12
CA ILE A 3 18.96 3.56 24.18
C ILE A 3 19.13 4.26 22.80
N PHE A 4 18.26 5.21 22.46
CA PHE A 4 18.20 5.83 21.13
C PHE A 4 18.74 7.27 21.05
N SER A 5 19.38 7.77 22.10
CA SER A 5 19.97 9.12 22.12
C SER A 5 21.48 9.08 21.87
N GLY A 6 22.00 10.06 21.11
CA GLY A 6 23.42 10.19 20.78
C GLY A 6 23.66 10.31 19.28
N SER A 7 24.92 10.26 18.86
CA SER A 7 25.30 10.36 17.45
C SER A 7 25.75 9.01 16.88
N PHE A 8 25.75 8.90 15.56
CA PHE A 8 26.32 7.77 14.83
C PHE A 8 27.10 8.28 13.62
N ILE A 9 27.95 7.41 13.08
CA ILE A 9 28.78 7.74 11.91
C ILE A 9 28.15 7.09 10.69
N VAL A 10 27.90 7.90 9.67
CA VAL A 10 27.44 7.48 8.35
C VAL A 10 28.61 7.57 7.38
N PHE A 11 28.75 6.54 6.55
CA PHE A 11 29.68 6.51 5.44
C PHE A 11 28.89 6.61 4.15
N GLU A 12 28.90 7.78 3.51
CA GLU A 12 28.17 7.99 2.27
C GLU A 12 28.78 7.12 1.15
N GLN A 13 27.94 6.35 0.45
CA GLN A 13 28.33 5.47 -0.66
C GLN A 13 29.44 4.45 -0.35
N GLY A 14 29.65 4.11 0.93
CA GLY A 14 30.72 3.21 1.35
C GLY A 14 32.13 3.83 1.30
N ASP A 15 32.25 5.15 1.14
CA ASP A 15 33.54 5.84 1.25
C ASP A 15 33.93 6.00 2.73
N PHE A 16 34.86 5.14 3.17
CA PHE A 16 35.38 5.17 4.53
C PHE A 16 36.20 6.44 4.87
N ASN A 17 36.58 7.23 3.85
CA ASN A 17 37.44 8.41 4.05
C ASN A 17 36.66 9.68 4.41
N LYS A 18 35.33 9.66 4.33
CA LYS A 18 34.47 10.82 4.65
C LYS A 18 33.38 10.44 5.66
N PRO A 19 33.77 10.14 6.92
CA PRO A 19 32.80 9.87 7.97
C PRO A 19 31.99 11.14 8.27
N LYS A 20 30.66 11.02 8.24
CA LYS A 20 29.75 12.09 8.64
C LYS A 20 29.08 11.71 9.95
N VAL A 21 29.07 12.62 10.91
CA VAL A 21 28.38 12.41 12.20
C VAL A 21 26.95 12.89 12.05
N GLU A 22 25.99 12.02 12.37
CA GLU A 22 24.56 12.33 12.36
C GLU A 22 23.93 12.00 13.72
N GLU A 23 22.84 12.68 14.06
CA GLU A 23 22.12 12.44 15.32
C GLU A 23 21.13 11.27 15.16
N ARG A 24 21.08 10.41 16.19
CA ARG A 24 20.10 9.32 16.24
C ARG A 24 18.73 9.90 16.57
N VAL A 25 17.75 9.57 15.75
CA VAL A 25 16.35 9.93 15.94
C VAL A 25 15.49 8.69 15.78
N TRP A 26 14.44 8.58 16.60
CA TRP A 26 13.44 7.54 16.43
C TRP A 26 12.40 8.05 15.43
N ILE A 27 12.32 7.37 14.28
CA ILE A 27 11.48 7.80 13.16
C ILE A 27 10.39 6.75 12.94
N LYS A 28 9.14 7.20 12.79
CA LYS A 28 8.03 6.34 12.36
C LYS A 28 8.06 6.12 10.86
N ASN A 29 7.67 4.93 10.43
CA ASN A 29 7.47 4.68 9.01
C ASN A 29 6.37 5.60 8.46
N ARG A 30 6.53 6.09 7.23
CA ARG A 30 5.57 7.04 6.61
C ARG A 30 4.15 6.48 6.55
N PHE A 31 4.04 5.18 6.26
CA PHE A 31 2.78 4.44 6.29
C PHE A 31 2.84 3.43 7.43
N HIS A 32 1.87 3.49 8.32
CA HIS A 32 1.88 2.74 9.57
C HIS A 32 0.45 2.41 10.04
N PHE A 33 0.32 1.58 11.06
CA PHE A 33 -0.95 1.00 11.51
C PHE A 33 -1.36 1.46 12.93
N ASP A 34 -0.92 2.64 13.38
CA ASP A 34 -1.16 3.13 14.76
C ASP A 34 -2.66 3.43 15.01
N ASN A 35 -3.40 3.83 13.97
CA ASN A 35 -4.84 4.08 14.06
C ASN A 35 -5.53 3.73 12.74
N VAL A 36 -6.87 3.68 12.76
CA VAL A 36 -7.68 3.22 11.62
C VAL A 36 -7.51 4.10 10.38
N ALA A 37 -7.39 5.43 10.53
CA ALA A 37 -7.24 6.33 9.40
C ALA A 37 -5.89 6.12 8.67
N GLU A 38 -4.80 6.04 9.43
CA GLU A 38 -3.46 5.77 8.88
C GLU A 38 -3.36 4.35 8.29
N ALA A 39 -4.02 3.38 8.93
CA ALA A 39 -4.12 2.01 8.40
C ALA A 39 -4.87 2.00 7.06
N MET A 40 -5.98 2.74 6.92
CA MET A 40 -6.70 2.86 5.65
C MET A 40 -5.83 3.49 4.57
N LEU A 41 -5.06 4.54 4.88
CA LEU A 41 -4.13 5.15 3.93
C LEU A 41 -3.04 4.16 3.49
N THR A 42 -2.47 3.42 4.45
CA THR A 42 -1.47 2.38 4.19
C THR A 42 -2.03 1.29 3.28
N LEU A 43 -3.23 0.80 3.57
CA LEU A 43 -3.91 -0.23 2.78
C LEU A 43 -4.32 0.28 1.39
N PHE A 44 -4.69 1.56 1.27
CA PHE A 44 -4.94 2.17 -0.03
C PHE A 44 -3.69 2.12 -0.93
N THR A 45 -2.51 2.47 -0.40
CA THR A 45 -1.23 2.33 -1.13
C THR A 45 -0.93 0.87 -1.53
N VAL A 46 -1.24 -0.10 -0.66
CA VAL A 46 -1.12 -1.52 -1.02
C VAL A 46 -2.09 -1.91 -2.14
N SER A 47 -3.33 -1.41 -2.11
CA SER A 47 -4.36 -1.69 -3.11
C SER A 47 -4.04 -1.16 -4.51
N THR A 48 -3.25 -0.09 -4.61
CA THR A 48 -2.78 0.46 -5.89
C THR A 48 -1.51 -0.23 -6.41
N PHE A 49 -1.00 -1.23 -5.68
CA PHE A 49 0.26 -1.92 -5.95
C PHE A 49 1.51 -1.02 -5.94
N GLU A 50 1.45 0.12 -5.25
CA GLU A 50 2.57 1.06 -5.17
C GLU A 50 3.34 0.87 -3.85
N GLY A 51 4.65 0.60 -3.91
CA GLY A 51 5.49 0.54 -2.70
C GLY A 51 5.17 -0.58 -1.70
N TRP A 52 4.18 -1.45 -1.99
CA TRP A 52 3.76 -2.54 -1.11
C TRP A 52 4.85 -3.54 -0.72
N PRO A 53 5.89 -3.85 -1.56
CA PRO A 53 6.96 -4.74 -1.11
C PRO A 53 7.78 -4.11 0.02
N GLY A 54 7.99 -2.79 -0.02
CA GLY A 54 8.66 -2.06 1.05
C GLY A 54 7.87 -2.13 2.36
N LEU A 55 6.55 -1.94 2.29
CA LEU A 55 5.65 -2.08 3.45
C LEU A 55 5.65 -3.51 4.00
N LEU A 56 5.64 -4.50 3.11
CA LEU A 56 5.74 -5.91 3.48
C LEU A 56 7.04 -6.17 4.24
N TYR A 57 8.20 -5.73 3.72
CA TYR A 57 9.49 -5.96 4.39
C TYR A 57 9.56 -5.27 5.76
N VAL A 58 9.13 -4.01 5.86
CA VAL A 58 9.03 -3.30 7.15
C VAL A 58 8.10 -4.06 8.13
N SER A 59 7.03 -4.66 7.63
CA SER A 59 6.08 -5.41 8.46
C SER A 59 6.61 -6.79 8.87
N ILE A 60 7.38 -7.47 8.01
CA ILE A 60 8.06 -8.74 8.34
C ILE A 60 9.09 -8.51 9.45
N ASP A 61 9.80 -7.39 9.37
CA ASP A 61 10.82 -7.03 10.35
C ASP A 61 10.23 -6.43 11.65
N SER A 62 8.89 -6.29 11.75
CA SER A 62 8.23 -5.78 12.95
C SER A 62 8.48 -6.66 14.16
N ASN A 63 8.80 -6.04 15.30
CA ASN A 63 9.06 -6.68 16.59
C ASN A 63 7.91 -6.37 17.58
N GLU A 64 8.21 -6.28 18.88
CA GLU A 64 7.32 -5.79 19.93
C GLU A 64 7.04 -4.28 19.82
N GLU A 65 6.03 -3.82 20.55
CA GLU A 65 5.67 -2.40 20.64
C GLU A 65 6.83 -1.57 21.20
N ASP A 66 7.01 -0.37 20.66
CA ASP A 66 8.10 0.57 21.01
C ASP A 66 9.53 0.03 20.84
N MET A 67 9.70 -1.07 20.09
CA MET A 67 10.99 -1.65 19.74
C MET A 67 11.32 -1.47 18.26
N GLY A 68 12.62 -1.38 17.96
CA GLY A 68 13.11 -1.34 16.58
C GLY A 68 12.92 -2.68 15.84
N PRO A 69 13.05 -2.67 14.50
CA PRO A 69 12.86 -3.86 13.68
C PRO A 69 13.93 -4.92 13.94
N ILE A 70 13.54 -6.20 13.83
CA ILE A 70 14.43 -7.36 13.82
C ILE A 70 14.28 -8.04 12.47
N HIS A 71 15.39 -8.20 11.75
CA HIS A 71 15.37 -8.76 10.40
C HIS A 71 14.74 -10.16 10.36
N ASN A 72 13.75 -10.35 9.48
CA ASN A 72 13.03 -11.60 9.26
C ASN A 72 12.35 -12.18 10.52
N PHE A 73 11.93 -11.33 11.46
CA PHE A 73 11.33 -11.80 12.71
C PHE A 73 9.95 -12.45 12.53
N ARG A 74 9.09 -11.92 11.66
CA ARG A 74 7.69 -12.37 11.49
C ARG A 74 7.32 -12.60 10.02
N PRO A 75 7.91 -13.59 9.34
CA PRO A 75 7.61 -13.88 7.92
C PRO A 75 6.13 -14.24 7.68
N ILE A 76 5.42 -14.74 8.70
CA ILE A 76 3.97 -15.05 8.61
C ILE A 76 3.11 -13.83 8.23
N VAL A 77 3.58 -12.61 8.53
CA VAL A 77 2.89 -11.35 8.15
C VAL A 77 2.73 -11.23 6.64
N ALA A 78 3.58 -11.88 5.84
CA ALA A 78 3.42 -11.92 4.39
C ALA A 78 2.06 -12.49 3.95
N ALA A 79 1.52 -13.48 4.68
CA ALA A 79 0.22 -14.06 4.36
C ALA A 79 -0.91 -13.02 4.42
N TYR A 80 -0.85 -12.07 5.37
CA TYR A 80 -1.84 -10.99 5.47
C TYR A 80 -1.86 -10.12 4.21
N TYR A 81 -0.69 -9.69 3.72
CA TYR A 81 -0.58 -8.87 2.52
C TYR A 81 -1.07 -9.60 1.27
N ILE A 82 -0.67 -10.86 1.10
CA ILE A 82 -1.06 -11.65 -0.07
C ILE A 82 -2.58 -11.89 -0.08
N ILE A 83 -3.18 -12.26 1.05
CA ILE A 83 -4.63 -12.45 1.16
C ILE A 83 -5.37 -11.14 0.88
N TYR A 84 -4.92 -10.03 1.48
CA TYR A 84 -5.51 -8.71 1.25
C TYR A 84 -5.49 -8.31 -0.23
N ILE A 85 -4.33 -8.46 -0.88
CA ILE A 85 -4.16 -8.18 -2.30
C ILE A 85 -5.12 -8.99 -3.16
N ILE A 86 -5.24 -10.30 -2.91
CA ILE A 86 -6.13 -11.18 -3.67
C ILE A 86 -7.59 -10.73 -3.53
N ILE A 87 -8.02 -10.46 -2.29
CA ILE A 87 -9.40 -10.04 -2.01
C ILE A 87 -9.71 -8.71 -2.71
N ILE A 88 -8.86 -7.70 -2.53
CA ILE A 88 -9.08 -6.38 -3.13
C ILE A 88 -9.00 -6.42 -4.65
N ALA A 89 -8.05 -7.16 -5.23
CA ALA A 89 -7.97 -7.33 -6.67
C ALA A 89 -9.25 -7.98 -7.24
N PHE A 90 -9.79 -9.00 -6.55
CA PHE A 90 -11.05 -9.62 -6.95
C PHE A 90 -12.22 -8.62 -6.92
N PHE A 91 -12.34 -7.81 -5.86
CA PHE A 91 -13.34 -6.75 -5.81
C PHE A 91 -13.15 -5.70 -6.90
N MET A 92 -11.93 -5.26 -7.17
CA MET A 92 -11.63 -4.27 -8.21
C MET A 92 -12.03 -4.76 -9.60
N VAL A 93 -11.72 -6.02 -9.93
CA VAL A 93 -12.14 -6.64 -11.20
C VAL A 93 -13.67 -6.70 -11.29
N ASN A 94 -14.35 -7.11 -10.22
CA ASN A 94 -15.81 -7.19 -10.21
C ASN A 94 -16.47 -5.81 -10.36
N ILE A 95 -15.93 -4.78 -9.72
CA ILE A 95 -16.41 -3.39 -9.86
C ILE A 95 -16.21 -2.92 -11.30
N PHE A 96 -15.04 -3.18 -11.90
CA PHE A 96 -14.76 -2.82 -13.28
C PHE A 96 -15.71 -3.51 -14.26
N VAL A 97 -15.89 -4.83 -14.13
CA VAL A 97 -16.82 -5.61 -14.96
C VAL A 97 -18.25 -5.10 -14.80
N GLY A 98 -18.69 -4.84 -13.56
CA GLY A 98 -20.03 -4.29 -13.29
C GLY A 98 -20.26 -2.94 -13.97
N PHE A 99 -19.28 -2.03 -13.88
CA PHE A 99 -19.35 -0.72 -14.55
C PHE A 99 -19.44 -0.84 -16.07
N VAL A 100 -18.62 -1.71 -16.67
CA VAL A 100 -18.61 -1.94 -18.12
C VAL A 100 -19.96 -2.50 -18.60
N ILE A 101 -20.51 -3.50 -17.92
CA ILE A 101 -21.80 -4.10 -18.28
C ILE A 101 -22.92 -3.06 -18.23
N VAL A 102 -23.00 -2.27 -17.15
CA VAL A 102 -24.03 -1.23 -17.00
C VAL A 102 -23.92 -0.19 -18.11
N THR A 103 -22.70 0.19 -18.49
CA THR A 103 -22.48 1.16 -19.58
C THR A 103 -22.96 0.62 -20.92
N PHE A 104 -22.58 -0.61 -21.28
CA PHE A 104 -23.04 -1.24 -22.52
C PHE A 104 -24.55 -1.45 -22.59
N GLN A 105 -25.19 -1.78 -21.46
CA GLN A 105 -26.65 -1.88 -21.38
C GLN A 105 -27.31 -0.53 -21.63
N ASN A 106 -26.82 0.53 -21.00
CA ASN A 106 -27.36 1.88 -21.18
C ASN A 106 -27.21 2.38 -22.63
N GLU A 107 -26.04 2.16 -23.26
CA GLU A 107 -25.81 2.55 -24.65
C GLU A 107 -26.68 1.74 -25.63
N GLY A 108 -26.77 0.42 -25.43
CA GLY A 108 -27.63 -0.45 -26.26
C GLY A 108 -29.11 -0.11 -26.16
N GLU A 109 -29.62 0.22 -24.97
CA GLU A 109 -31.01 0.66 -24.79
C GLU A 109 -31.29 2.03 -25.45
N GLN A 110 -30.31 2.93 -25.47
CA GLN A 110 -30.43 4.24 -26.13
C GLN A 110 -30.47 4.10 -27.66
N GLU A 111 -29.61 3.25 -28.23
CA GLU A 111 -29.59 2.98 -29.67
C GLU A 111 -30.91 2.36 -30.15
N TYR A 112 -31.49 1.45 -29.37
CA TYR A 112 -32.79 0.85 -29.68
C TYR A 112 -33.92 1.89 -29.72
N LYS A 113 -33.99 2.81 -28.74
CA LYS A 113 -35.00 3.89 -28.71
C LYS A 113 -34.85 4.84 -29.89
N ASN A 114 -33.62 5.15 -30.31
CA ASN A 114 -33.38 6.01 -31.46
C ASN A 114 -33.89 5.37 -32.77
N CYS A 115 -33.77 4.05 -32.92
CA CYS A 115 -34.32 3.33 -34.07
C CYS A 115 -35.87 3.35 -34.12
N GLU A 116 -36.57 3.33 -32.97
CA GLU A 116 -38.03 3.45 -32.92
C GLU A 116 -38.52 4.86 -33.25
N LEU A 117 -37.76 5.89 -32.87
CA LEU A 117 -38.07 7.28 -33.21
C LEU A 117 -37.88 7.56 -34.71
N ASP A 118 -36.86 7.00 -35.35
CA ASP A 118 -36.59 7.16 -36.79
C ASP A 118 -37.68 6.50 -37.66
N LYS A 119 -38.30 5.40 -37.17
CA LYS A 119 -39.44 4.76 -37.86
C LYS A 119 -40.75 5.57 -37.85
N ASN A 120 -40.82 6.62 -37.02
CA ASN A 120 -41.99 7.50 -36.92
C ASN A 120 -41.81 8.83 -37.68
N GLN A 121 -40.74 8.97 -38.47
CA GLN A 121 -40.56 10.03 -39.48
C GLN A 121 -40.83 9.49 -40.89
#